data_AF-A0A4W5LU54-F1
#
_entry.id   AF-A0A4W5LU54-F1
#
_cell.length_a   1.000
_cell.length_b   1.000
_cell.length_c   1.000
_cell.angle_alpha   90.00
_cell.angle_beta   90.00
_cell.angle_gamma   90.00
#
_symmetry.space_group_name_H-M   'P 1'
#
loop_
_entity.id
_entity.type
_entity.pdbx_description
1 polymer ?
#
loop_
_entity_poly.entity_id
_entity_poly.type
_entity_poly.pdbx_seq_one_letter_code
_entity_poly.pdbx_strand_id
1 'polypeptide(L)'
;MWEVMSYGERPYWDMSNQDVIKAIDEGYRLPPPMDCPVALHQLMLDCWQRERGDRPKFGQIVNMLDKLIRNPNSLKRTGGETTRPSTTLLEPVSPEVASALGSVEDWLQAIGMERYSDNFTAAGYTTPEAVVHMTQE
;
A
#
# COMPACT_ATOMS: atom_id res chain seq x y z
N MET A 1 -7.81 -15.44 -7.18
CA MET A 1 -6.58 -14.61 -7.27
C MET A 1 -6.25 -14.01 -5.92
N TRP A 2 -7.11 -13.14 -5.36
CA TRP A 2 -6.85 -12.49 -4.08
C TRP A 2 -6.59 -13.48 -2.94
N GLU A 3 -7.45 -14.48 -2.74
CA GLU A 3 -7.29 -15.52 -1.70
C GLU A 3 -5.97 -16.29 -1.83
N VAL A 4 -5.49 -16.54 -3.05
CA VAL A 4 -4.22 -17.23 -3.28
C VAL A 4 -3.05 -16.34 -2.84
N MET A 5 -3.11 -15.05 -3.18
CA MET A 5 -2.07 -14.09 -2.83
C MET A 5 -2.08 -13.71 -1.35
N SER A 6 -3.21 -13.82 -0.67
CA SER A 6 -3.34 -13.62 0.78
C SER A 6 -3.18 -14.90 1.59
N TYR A 7 -2.74 -16.01 0.98
CA TYR A 7 -2.56 -17.30 1.65
C TYR A 7 -3.81 -17.82 2.37
N GLY A 8 -5.00 -17.55 1.81
CA GLY A 8 -6.27 -18.07 2.28
C GLY A 8 -7.04 -17.16 3.25
N GLU A 9 -6.69 -15.88 3.37
CA GLU A 9 -7.51 -14.93 4.13
C GLU A 9 -8.95 -14.89 3.60
N ARG A 10 -9.92 -14.75 4.51
CA ARG A 10 -11.34 -14.61 4.16
C ARG A 10 -11.58 -13.24 3.51
N PRO A 11 -12.11 -13.16 2.28
CA PRO A 11 -12.49 -11.88 1.67
C PRO A 11 -13.53 -11.14 2.51
N TYR A 12 -13.33 -9.83 2.71
CA TYR A 12 -14.25 -8.96 3.47
C TYR A 12 -14.60 -9.48 4.87
N TRP A 13 -13.61 -10.06 5.57
CA TRP A 13 -13.84 -10.83 6.79
C TRP A 13 -14.43 -10.02 7.96
N ASP A 14 -14.29 -8.71 7.93
CA ASP A 14 -14.77 -7.75 8.94
C ASP A 14 -16.15 -7.17 8.59
N MET A 15 -16.77 -7.60 7.49
CA MET A 15 -18.01 -7.05 6.96
C MET A 15 -19.17 -8.07 7.03
N SER A 16 -20.39 -7.56 7.22
CA SER A 16 -21.60 -8.35 7.02
C SER A 16 -21.93 -8.51 5.54
N ASN A 17 -22.76 -9.49 5.17
CA ASN A 17 -23.16 -9.67 3.77
C ASN A 17 -23.83 -8.41 3.17
N GLN A 18 -24.58 -7.65 3.97
CA GLN A 18 -25.22 -6.42 3.51
C GLN A 18 -24.19 -5.32 3.25
N ASP A 19 -23.20 -5.19 4.15
CA ASP A 19 -22.12 -4.21 3.98
C ASP A 19 -21.25 -4.54 2.76
N VAL A 20 -20.98 -5.83 2.53
CA VAL A 20 -20.21 -6.27 1.34
C VAL A 20 -20.91 -5.86 0.05
N ILE A 21 -22.23 -6.09 -0.05
CA ILE A 21 -23.01 -5.68 -1.24
C ILE A 21 -22.90 -4.16 -1.43
N LYS A 22 -23.15 -3.39 -0.37
CA LYS A 22 -23.08 -1.93 -0.41
C LYS A 22 -21.69 -1.43 -0.84
N ALA A 23 -20.64 -1.97 -0.24
CA ALA A 23 -19.27 -1.58 -0.54
C ALA A 23 -18.89 -1.88 -2.00
N ILE A 24 -19.30 -3.05 -2.52
CA ILE A 24 -19.05 -3.40 -3.92
C ILE A 24 -19.78 -2.43 -4.87
N ASP A 25 -21.02 -2.04 -4.55
CA ASP A 25 -21.80 -1.09 -5.33
C ASP A 25 -21.24 0.34 -5.27
N GLU A 26 -20.70 0.75 -4.12
CA GLU A 26 -19.98 2.03 -3.93
C GLU A 26 -18.58 2.04 -4.55
N GLY A 27 -18.13 0.91 -5.10
CA GLY A 27 -16.85 0.79 -5.81
C GLY A 27 -15.68 0.36 -4.94
N TYR A 28 -15.89 0.09 -3.66
CA TYR A 28 -14.86 -0.49 -2.80
C TYR A 28 -14.42 -1.86 -3.32
N ARG A 29 -13.11 -2.12 -3.28
CA ARG A 29 -12.47 -3.38 -3.67
C ARG A 29 -11.44 -3.76 -2.61
N LEU A 30 -11.12 -5.05 -2.55
CA LEU A 30 -10.14 -5.54 -1.60
C LEU A 30 -8.77 -4.89 -1.85
N PRO A 31 -8.07 -4.48 -0.77
CA PRO A 31 -6.72 -3.93 -0.89
C PRO A 31 -5.74 -4.99 -1.40
N PRO A 32 -4.56 -4.59 -1.90
CA PRO A 32 -3.51 -5.54 -2.24
C PRO A 32 -3.11 -6.36 -0.99
N PRO A 33 -2.97 -7.68 -1.10
CA PRO A 33 -2.37 -8.49 -0.05
C PRO A 33 -0.92 -8.08 0.24
N MET A 34 -0.40 -8.50 1.40
CA MET A 34 1.02 -8.33 1.75
C MET A 34 1.91 -8.90 0.63
N ASP A 35 2.96 -8.15 0.27
CA ASP A 35 3.92 -8.50 -0.77
C ASP A 35 3.31 -8.83 -2.13
N CYS A 36 2.08 -8.38 -2.39
CA CYS A 36 1.43 -8.63 -3.68
C CYS A 36 2.05 -7.76 -4.78
N PRO A 37 2.53 -8.36 -5.88
CA PRO A 37 2.99 -7.61 -7.04
C PRO A 37 1.90 -6.69 -7.60
N VAL A 38 2.25 -5.45 -7.91
CA VAL A 38 1.33 -4.42 -8.45
C VAL A 38 0.61 -4.94 -9.69
N ALA A 39 1.33 -5.66 -10.57
CA ALA A 39 0.74 -6.23 -11.78
C ALA A 39 -0.37 -7.26 -11.50
N LEU A 40 -0.26 -8.02 -10.41
CA LEU A 40 -1.27 -9.00 -10.02
C LEU A 40 -2.46 -8.32 -9.35
N HIS A 41 -2.24 -7.33 -8.48
CA HIS A 41 -3.34 -6.55 -7.91
C HIS A 41 -4.11 -5.78 -8.99
N GLN A 42 -3.42 -5.18 -9.96
CA GLN A 42 -4.07 -4.53 -11.10
C GLN A 42 -4.95 -5.51 -11.88
N LEU A 43 -4.46 -6.72 -12.17
CA LEU A 43 -5.26 -7.75 -12.83
C LEU A 43 -6.50 -8.15 -12.01
N MET A 44 -6.41 -8.16 -10.67
CA MET A 44 -7.59 -8.36 -9.81
C MET A 44 -8.59 -7.20 -9.98
N LEU A 45 -8.14 -5.95 -9.97
CA LEU A 45 -8.99 -4.78 -10.19
C LEU A 45 -9.67 -4.82 -11.57
N ASP A 46 -8.95 -5.22 -12.61
CA ASP A 46 -9.47 -5.40 -13.96
C ASP A 46 -10.56 -6.49 -13.99
N CYS A 47 -10.39 -7.58 -13.22
CA CYS A 47 -11.42 -8.61 -13.07
C CYS A 47 -12.64 -8.11 -12.27
N TRP A 48 -12.47 -7.09 -11.42
CA TRP A 48 -13.51 -6.52 -10.58
C TRP A 48 -14.12 -5.22 -11.14
N GLN A 49 -13.90 -4.93 -12.43
CA GLN A 49 -14.57 -3.82 -13.12
C GLN A 49 -16.08 -3.90 -12.94
N ARG A 50 -16.70 -2.74 -12.69
CA ARG A 50 -18.14 -2.68 -12.45
C ARG A 50 -18.90 -3.15 -13.69
N GLU A 51 -18.56 -2.58 -14.85
CA GLU A 51 -19.09 -3.02 -16.12
C GLU A 51 -18.50 -4.39 -16.51
N ARG A 52 -19.36 -5.33 -16.87
CA ARG A 52 -18.92 -6.69 -17.25
C ARG A 52 -18.20 -6.71 -18.59
N GLY A 53 -18.48 -5.74 -19.46
CA GLY A 53 -17.85 -5.57 -20.76
C GLY A 53 -16.36 -5.30 -20.66
N ASP A 54 -15.95 -4.58 -19.61
CA ASP A 54 -14.56 -4.14 -19.40
C ASP A 54 -13.68 -5.20 -18.72
N ARG A 55 -14.29 -6.26 -18.19
CA ARG A 55 -13.56 -7.35 -17.55
C ARG A 55 -12.81 -8.19 -18.60
N PRO A 56 -11.54 -8.55 -18.34
CA PRO A 56 -10.78 -9.38 -19.26
C PRO A 56 -11.40 -10.76 -19.41
N LYS A 57 -11.37 -11.32 -20.61
CA LYS A 57 -11.74 -12.71 -20.86
C LYS A 57 -10.64 -13.64 -20.36
N PHE A 58 -10.99 -14.89 -20.06
CA PHE A 58 -10.03 -15.88 -19.57
C PHE A 58 -8.79 -16.04 -20.46
N GLY A 59 -8.94 -15.99 -21.79
CA GLY A 59 -7.78 -16.02 -22.70
C GLY A 59 -6.82 -14.84 -22.50
N GLN A 60 -7.34 -13.64 -22.21
CA GLN A 60 -6.51 -12.46 -21.90
C GLN A 60 -5.83 -12.61 -20.53
N ILE A 61 -6.54 -13.14 -19.53
CA ILE A 61 -6.00 -13.41 -18.19
C ILE A 61 -4.82 -14.39 -18.28
N VAL A 62 -5.00 -15.53 -18.97
CA VAL A 62 -3.94 -16.53 -19.16
C VAL A 62 -2.74 -15.90 -19.87
N ASN A 63 -2.96 -15.16 -20.96
CA ASN A 63 -1.89 -14.49 -21.69
C ASN A 63 -1.12 -13.47 -20.83
N MET A 64 -1.81 -12.77 -19.93
CA MET A 64 -1.16 -11.82 -19.01
C MET A 64 -0.32 -12.55 -17.96
N LEU A 65 -0.86 -13.59 -17.34
CA LEU A 65 -0.14 -14.41 -16.37
C LEU A 65 1.09 -15.08 -17.02
N ASP A 66 0.96 -15.60 -18.24
CA ASP A 66 2.06 -16.18 -19.01
C ASP A 66 3.21 -15.18 -19.22
N LYS A 67 2.90 -13.92 -19.55
CA LYS A 67 3.90 -12.87 -19.71
C LYS A 67 4.62 -12.57 -18.39
N LEU A 68 3.89 -12.55 -17.28
CA LEU A 68 4.46 -12.33 -15.95
C LEU A 68 5.37 -13.50 -15.51
N ILE A 69 4.99 -14.74 -15.83
CA ILE A 69 5.79 -15.93 -15.53
C ILE A 69 7.08 -15.94 -16.38
N ARG A 70 6.99 -15.58 -17.67
CA ARG A 70 8.15 -15.52 -18.58
C ARG A 70 9.12 -14.37 -18.26
N ASN A 71 8.65 -13.33 -17.58
CA ASN A 71 9.48 -12.22 -17.11
C ASN A 71 9.24 -11.93 -15.62
N PRO A 72 9.85 -12.71 -14.71
CA PRO A 72 9.60 -12.59 -13.27
C PRO A 72 10.05 -11.24 -12.69
N ASN A 73 10.91 -10.47 -13.38
CA ASN A 73 11.28 -9.12 -12.95
C ASN A 73 10.06 -8.18 -12.89
N SER A 74 9.03 -8.43 -13.69
CA SER A 74 7.79 -7.64 -13.66
C SER A 74 6.99 -7.80 -12.36
N LEU A 75 7.28 -8.83 -11.56
CA LEU A 75 6.63 -9.08 -10.28
C LEU A 75 7.33 -8.42 -9.08
N LYS A 76 8.51 -7.82 -9.29
CA LYS A 76 9.33 -7.27 -8.19
C LYS A 76 8.72 -6.03 -7.51
N ARG A 77 7.87 -5.28 -8.21
CA ARG A 77 7.17 -4.13 -7.63
C ARG A 77 5.96 -4.62 -6.86
N THR A 78 6.00 -4.56 -5.54
CA THR A 78 4.88 -4.88 -4.65
C THR A 78 4.16 -3.59 -4.24
N GLY A 79 2.83 -3.64 -4.07
CA GLY A 79 1.99 -2.48 -3.75
C GLY A 79 2.04 -2.06 -2.28
N GLY A 80 3.15 -2.31 -1.59
CA GLY A 80 3.27 -2.36 -0.14
C GLY A 80 3.85 -1.12 0.55
N GLU A 81 3.90 0.05 -0.09
CA GLU A 81 4.13 1.33 0.61
C GLU A 81 2.79 2.01 0.91
N THR A 82 1.90 1.30 1.58
CA THR A 82 0.90 1.92 2.46
C THR A 82 0.85 1.09 3.72
N THR A 83 1.45 1.64 4.77
CA THR A 83 1.39 1.17 6.15
C THR A 83 -0.05 0.77 6.46
N ARG A 84 -0.35 -0.52 6.62
CA ARG A 84 -1.54 -0.96 7.36
C ARG A 84 -1.41 -0.31 8.74
N PRO A 85 -2.33 0.57 9.20
CA PRO A 85 -2.36 0.94 10.60
C PRO A 85 -2.96 -0.26 11.36
N SER A 86 -2.17 -1.32 11.51
CA SER A 86 -2.39 -2.27 12.59
C SER A 86 -1.96 -1.56 13.86
N THR A 87 -2.90 -0.89 14.51
CA THR A 87 -2.79 -0.44 15.89
C THR A 87 -2.69 -1.66 16.81
N THR A 88 -1.53 -2.33 16.81
CA THR A 88 -1.08 -3.04 18.01
C THR A 88 -0.65 -1.97 19.00
N LEU A 89 -1.65 -1.50 19.76
CA LEU A 89 -1.46 -0.86 21.05
C LEU A 89 -0.42 -1.67 21.84
N LEU A 90 0.66 -0.98 22.23
CA LEU A 90 1.73 -1.43 23.13
C LEU A 90 2.89 -2.19 22.46
N GLU A 91 3.79 -1.46 21.80
CA GLU A 91 5.23 -1.71 21.92
C GLU A 91 6.01 -0.42 21.60
N PRO A 92 7.06 -0.07 22.37
CA PRO A 92 7.86 1.12 22.11
C PRO A 92 8.62 0.92 20.81
N VAL A 93 8.40 1.84 19.88
CA VAL A 93 9.01 1.85 18.54
C VAL A 93 10.54 1.85 18.71
N SER A 94 11.20 0.78 18.24
CA SER A 94 12.66 0.70 18.24
C SER A 94 13.27 1.78 17.33
N PRO A 95 14.44 2.33 17.67
CA PRO A 95 15.04 3.48 16.97
C PRO A 95 15.47 3.21 15.51
N GLU A 96 15.32 1.99 15.01
CA GLU A 96 15.72 1.60 13.64
C GLU A 96 14.79 2.13 12.54
N VAL A 97 13.57 2.58 12.86
CA VAL A 97 12.67 3.21 11.88
C VAL A 97 13.03 4.67 11.58
N ALA A 98 13.74 5.36 12.48
CA ALA A 98 14.23 6.71 12.21
C ALA A 98 15.32 6.72 11.13
N SER A 99 16.07 5.62 11.01
CA SER A 99 17.14 5.42 10.03
C SER A 99 16.62 5.14 8.61
N ALA A 100 15.33 4.81 8.46
CA ALA A 100 14.71 4.48 7.18
C ALA A 100 14.19 5.71 6.41
N LEU A 101 14.16 6.88 7.05
CA LEU A 101 13.83 8.16 6.41
C LEU A 101 15.16 8.80 5.98
N GLY A 102 15.49 8.66 4.70
CA GLY A 102 16.79 9.08 4.14
C GLY A 102 17.11 10.57 4.33
N SER A 103 16.10 11.41 4.61
CA SER A 103 16.24 12.83 4.91
C SER A 103 15.02 13.38 5.68
N VAL A 104 15.16 14.59 6.25
CA VAL A 104 14.04 15.35 6.83
C VAL A 104 12.98 15.68 5.77
N GLU A 105 13.38 15.85 4.51
CA GLU A 105 12.46 16.08 3.40
C GLU A 105 11.58 14.85 3.12
N ASP A 106 12.18 13.65 3.08
CA ASP A 106 11.43 12.39 2.92
C ASP A 106 10.43 12.19 4.07
N TRP A 107 10.83 12.54 5.30
CA TRP A 107 9.95 12.50 6.46
C TRP A 107 8.79 13.50 6.34
N LEU A 108 9.06 14.75 5.98
CA LEU A 108 8.03 15.77 5.79
C LEU A 108 7.07 15.39 4.67
N GLN A 109 7.56 14.79 3.59
CA GLN A 109 6.74 14.27 2.50
C GLN A 109 5.85 13.10 2.96
N ALA A 110 6.36 12.21 3.81
CA ALA A 110 5.59 11.07 4.34
C ALA A 110 4.42 11.51 5.23
N ILE A 111 4.54 12.62 5.96
CA ILE A 111 3.47 13.18 6.80
C ILE A 111 2.63 14.27 6.11
N GLY A 112 2.89 14.56 4.83
CA GLY A 112 2.18 15.58 4.05
C GLY A 112 2.46 17.02 4.50
N MET A 113 3.67 17.27 5.00
CA MET A 113 4.17 18.57 5.47
C MET A 113 5.38 19.07 4.67
N GLU A 114 5.57 18.59 3.44
CA GLU A 114 6.71 18.90 2.55
C GLU A 114 6.92 20.40 2.33
N ARG A 115 5.82 21.17 2.32
CA ARG A 115 5.83 22.64 2.22
C ARG A 115 6.58 23.37 3.33
N TYR A 116 6.96 22.67 4.41
CA TYR A 116 7.72 23.22 5.53
C TYR A 116 9.21 22.86 5.49
N SER A 117 9.69 22.16 4.46
CA SER A 117 11.09 21.72 4.33
C SER A 117 12.10 22.85 4.45
N ASP A 118 11.82 23.99 3.83
CA ASP A 118 12.67 25.18 3.89
C ASP A 118 12.79 25.74 5.31
N ASN A 119 11.72 25.65 6.11
CA ASN A 119 11.71 26.13 7.50
C ASN A 119 12.59 25.24 8.40
N PHE A 120 12.53 23.92 8.21
CA PHE A 120 13.38 22.98 8.95
C PHE A 120 14.85 23.15 8.57
N THR A 121 15.13 23.32 7.28
CA THR A 121 16.49 23.57 6.78
C THR A 121 17.06 24.89 7.30
N ALA A 122 16.28 25.97 7.27
CA ALA A 122 16.69 27.29 7.77
C ALA A 122 16.95 27.30 9.29
N ALA A 123 16.25 26.46 10.04
CA ALA A 123 16.46 26.27 11.47
C ALA A 123 17.56 25.25 11.82
N GLY A 124 18.23 24.68 10.81
CA GLY A 124 19.35 23.74 10.99
C GLY A 124 18.94 22.28 11.19
N TYR A 125 17.65 21.95 11.10
CA TYR A 125 17.13 20.59 11.20
C TYR A 125 17.24 19.88 9.86
N THR A 126 18.46 19.44 9.53
CA THR A 126 18.78 18.77 8.27
C THR A 126 18.85 17.25 8.38
N THR A 127 18.85 16.70 9.60
CA THR A 127 18.83 15.25 9.84
C THR A 127 17.65 14.84 10.72
N PRO A 128 17.10 13.62 10.55
CA PRO A 128 15.99 13.12 11.38
C PRO A 128 16.30 13.14 12.88
N GLU A 129 17.55 12.91 13.29
CA GLU A 129 17.97 12.92 14.70
C GLU A 129 17.81 14.30 15.34
N ALA A 130 18.06 15.37 14.57
CA ALA A 130 17.91 16.74 15.07
C ALA A 130 16.43 17.08 15.32
N VAL A 131 15.51 16.50 14.54
CA VAL A 131 14.06 16.70 14.66
C VAL A 131 13.49 15.99 15.91
N VAL A 132 14.02 14.82 16.26
CA VAL A 132 13.56 14.03 17.43
C VAL A 132 13.74 14.79 18.75
N HIS A 133 14.71 15.71 18.82
CA HIS A 133 15.00 16.50 20.01
C HIS A 133 14.26 17.85 20.06
N MET A 134 13.34 18.13 19.13
CA MET A 134 12.53 19.35 19.17
C MET A 134 11.54 19.33 20.34
N THR A 135 11.56 20.38 21.16
CA THR A 135 10.61 20.58 22.26
C THR A 135 9.52 21.56 21.86
N GLN A 136 8.30 21.34 22.35
CA GLN A 136 7.20 22.29 22.20
C GLN A 136 7.39 23.42 23.23
N GLU A 137 7.96 24.54 22.80
CA GLU A 137 7.85 25.81 23.56
C GLU A 137 6.51 26.50 23.26
#